data_AF-A0A497SR59-F1
#
_entry.id   AF-A0A497SR59-F1
#
_cell.length_a   1.000
_cell.length_b   1.000
_cell.length_c   1.000
_cell.angle_alpha   90.00
_cell.angle_beta   90.00
_cell.angle_gamma   90.00
#
_symmetry.space_group_name_H-M   'P 1'
#
loop_
_entity.id
_entity.type
_entity.pdbx_description
1 polymer ?
#
loop_
_entity_poly.entity_id
_entity_poly.type
_entity_poly.pdbx_seq_one_letter_code
_entity_poly.pdbx_strand_id
1 'polypeptide(L)'
;MKMNDERIRDIEEYVSKRFEEADLNFCGFVWYFKEHIEPVKKIAERLAVKYGADLTAVRLAALLHDMGLIGEGPDGHEKRSTQIAEAVLREKGFDEQTISRVKSCILHDRSTIEGKVLDAADALSHFRPQFLFYRAKLSRSYEEFKKYVLEKLERDERRIEFPEERKYAESRFGMIKKLL
;
A
#
# COMPACT_ATOMS: atom_id res chain seq x y z
N MET A 1 -7.12 -12.05 -20.31
CA MET A 1 -7.89 -11.08 -19.50
C MET A 1 -8.79 -11.78 -18.49
N LYS A 2 -9.89 -12.45 -18.87
CA LYS A 2 -10.84 -13.07 -17.90
C LYS A 2 -10.22 -13.97 -16.82
N MET A 3 -9.24 -14.80 -17.18
CA MET A 3 -8.59 -15.73 -16.24
C MET A 3 -7.66 -15.04 -15.22
N ASN A 4 -7.05 -13.91 -15.59
CA ASN A 4 -6.22 -13.14 -14.64
C ASN A 4 -7.11 -12.35 -13.68
N ASP A 5 -8.24 -11.84 -14.15
CA ASP A 5 -9.20 -11.10 -13.32
C ASP A 5 -9.87 -12.01 -12.26
N GLU A 6 -10.04 -13.29 -12.55
CA GLU A 6 -10.48 -14.29 -11.57
C GLU A 6 -9.39 -14.58 -10.53
N ARG A 7 -8.16 -14.87 -10.96
CA ARG A 7 -7.03 -15.12 -10.05
C ARG A 7 -6.74 -13.92 -9.13
N ILE A 8 -6.84 -12.70 -9.65
CA ILE A 8 -6.65 -11.48 -8.85
C ILE A 8 -7.77 -11.34 -7.81
N ARG A 9 -9.02 -11.68 -8.15
CA ARG A 9 -10.13 -11.68 -7.19
C ARG A 9 -9.91 -12.70 -6.07
N ASP A 10 -9.46 -13.91 -6.40
CA ASP A 10 -9.11 -14.90 -5.38
C ASP A 10 -8.01 -14.40 -4.44
N ILE A 11 -7.00 -13.72 -4.98
CA ILE A 11 -5.91 -13.14 -4.18
C ILE A 11 -6.46 -12.01 -3.30
N GLU A 12 -7.34 -11.18 -3.83
CA GLU A 12 -7.98 -10.11 -3.09
C GLU A 12 -8.80 -10.65 -1.90
N GLU A 13 -9.62 -11.69 -2.13
CA GLU A 13 -10.38 -12.37 -1.08
C GLU A 13 -9.45 -13.01 -0.03
N TYR A 14 -8.37 -13.66 -0.49
CA TYR A 14 -7.34 -14.21 0.39
C TYR A 14 -6.72 -13.13 1.28
N VAL A 15 -6.28 -12.01 0.70
CA VAL A 15 -5.67 -10.90 1.44
C VAL A 15 -6.65 -10.31 2.44
N SER A 16 -7.91 -10.04 2.03
CA SER A 16 -8.94 -9.51 2.92
C SER A 16 -9.12 -10.40 4.14
N LYS A 17 -9.32 -11.70 3.92
CA LYS A 17 -9.50 -12.69 5.00
C LYS A 17 -8.29 -12.73 5.94
N ARG A 18 -7.07 -12.68 5.39
CA ARG A 18 -5.85 -12.72 6.20
C ARG A 18 -5.72 -11.50 7.13
N PHE A 19 -6.11 -10.31 6.67
CA PHE A 19 -6.12 -9.12 7.52
C PHE A 19 -7.29 -9.10 8.51
N GLU A 20 -8.45 -9.66 8.16
CA GLU A 20 -9.60 -9.81 9.07
C GLU A 20 -9.29 -10.76 10.23
N GLU A 21 -8.54 -11.83 9.97
CA GLU A 21 -8.16 -12.86 10.96
C GLU A 21 -6.86 -12.54 11.72
N ALA A 22 -6.15 -11.48 11.34
CA ALA A 22 -4.85 -11.14 11.91
C ALA A 22 -4.96 -10.62 13.36
N ASP A 23 -3.95 -10.93 14.17
CA ASP A 23 -3.85 -10.40 15.54
C ASP A 23 -3.69 -8.87 15.53
N LEU A 24 -4.58 -8.19 16.25
CA LEU A 24 -4.64 -6.75 16.45
C LEU A 24 -3.37 -6.17 17.10
N ASN A 25 -2.56 -7.00 17.76
CA ASN A 25 -1.38 -6.54 18.50
C ASN A 25 -0.26 -5.97 17.62
N PHE A 26 -0.19 -6.38 16.35
CA PHE A 26 0.92 -5.98 15.47
C PHE A 26 0.48 -5.07 14.33
N CYS A 27 -0.54 -5.46 13.55
CA CYS A 27 -1.10 -4.68 12.43
C CYS A 27 -2.49 -5.17 11.97
N GLY A 28 -3.04 -6.22 12.59
CA GLY A 28 -4.28 -6.89 12.17
C GLY A 28 -5.53 -6.12 12.54
N PHE A 29 -5.65 -4.89 12.07
CA PHE A 29 -6.91 -4.18 12.22
C PHE A 29 -7.89 -4.74 11.21
N VAL A 30 -9.08 -5.16 11.66
CA VAL A 30 -10.19 -5.59 10.78
C VAL A 30 -10.48 -4.55 9.67
N TRP A 31 -10.16 -3.28 9.93
CA TRP A 31 -10.30 -2.20 8.96
C TRP A 31 -9.15 -2.07 7.96
N TYR A 32 -7.99 -2.70 8.18
CA TYR A 32 -6.75 -2.45 7.42
C TYR A 32 -6.92 -2.70 5.93
N PHE A 33 -7.53 -3.83 5.57
CA PHE A 33 -7.81 -4.14 4.17
C PHE A 33 -8.68 -3.05 3.52
N LYS A 34 -9.83 -2.74 4.13
CA LYS A 34 -10.82 -1.80 3.59
C LYS A 34 -10.31 -0.35 3.55
N GLU A 35 -9.50 0.06 4.53
CA GLU A 35 -9.17 1.47 4.73
C GLU A 35 -7.76 1.83 4.28
N HIS A 36 -6.90 0.83 4.06
CA HIS A 36 -5.55 0.99 3.52
C HIS A 36 -5.36 0.19 2.21
N ILE A 37 -5.38 -1.14 2.24
CA ILE A 37 -5.05 -1.97 1.06
C ILE A 37 -5.94 -1.67 -0.16
N GLU A 38 -7.26 -1.68 0.02
CA GLU A 38 -8.21 -1.42 -1.07
C GLU A 38 -8.05 0.01 -1.65
N PRO A 39 -7.92 1.07 -0.83
CA PRO A 39 -7.55 2.41 -1.30
C PRO A 39 -6.22 2.47 -2.04
N VAL A 40 -5.17 1.83 -1.54
CA VAL A 40 -3.87 1.75 -2.23
C VAL A 40 -4.04 1.09 -3.60
N LYS A 41 -4.76 -0.04 -3.68
CA LYS A 41 -5.07 -0.70 -4.96
C LYS A 41 -5.77 0.24 -5.94
N LYS A 42 -6.84 0.93 -5.52
CA LYS A 42 -7.60 1.86 -6.37
C LYS A 42 -6.72 3.03 -6.87
N ILE A 43 -5.88 3.57 -6.00
CA ILE A 43 -4.95 4.65 -6.37
C ILE A 43 -3.91 4.11 -7.36
N ALA A 44 -3.30 2.95 -7.08
CA ALA A 44 -2.29 2.31 -7.91
C ALA A 44 -2.83 2.02 -9.32
N GLU A 45 -4.05 1.49 -9.44
CA GLU A 45 -4.71 1.27 -10.74
C GLU A 45 -4.86 2.56 -11.54
N ARG A 46 -5.35 3.64 -10.90
CA ARG A 46 -5.48 4.96 -11.53
C ARG A 46 -4.13 5.48 -12.01
N LEU A 47 -3.10 5.36 -11.17
CA LEU A 47 -1.74 5.83 -11.49
C LEU A 47 -1.11 4.99 -12.59
N ALA A 48 -1.32 3.66 -12.61
CA ALA A 48 -0.81 2.79 -13.65
C ALA A 48 -1.40 3.12 -15.01
N VAL A 49 -2.72 3.37 -15.08
CA VAL A 49 -3.36 3.83 -16.32
C VAL A 49 -2.80 5.19 -16.75
N LYS A 50 -2.64 6.12 -15.80
CA LYS A 50 -2.15 7.48 -16.09
C LYS A 50 -0.70 7.51 -16.58
N TYR A 51 0.17 6.70 -15.99
CA TYR A 51 1.62 6.74 -16.24
C TYR A 51 2.15 5.55 -17.04
N GLY A 52 1.27 4.68 -17.54
CA GLY A 52 1.62 3.58 -18.44
C GLY A 52 2.35 2.40 -17.76
N ALA A 53 2.06 2.14 -16.48
CA ALA A 53 2.62 0.99 -15.77
C ALA A 53 1.80 -0.29 -16.04
N ASP A 54 2.42 -1.47 -15.86
CA ASP A 54 1.71 -2.74 -15.96
C ASP A 54 0.61 -2.85 -14.89
N LEU A 55 -0.64 -2.78 -15.34
CA LEU A 55 -1.82 -2.78 -14.47
C LEU A 55 -1.94 -4.07 -13.63
N THR A 56 -1.52 -5.21 -14.16
CA THR A 56 -1.57 -6.49 -13.43
C THR A 56 -0.53 -6.51 -12.33
N ALA A 57 0.71 -6.11 -12.63
CA ALA A 57 1.79 -6.05 -11.65
C ALA A 57 1.45 -5.10 -10.49
N VAL A 58 0.96 -3.88 -10.78
CA VAL A 58 0.65 -2.91 -9.71
C VAL A 58 -0.54 -3.33 -8.85
N ARG A 59 -1.55 -4.01 -9.42
CA ARG A 59 -2.70 -4.53 -8.68
C ARG A 59 -2.27 -5.58 -7.67
N LEU A 60 -1.51 -6.56 -8.15
CA LEU A 60 -1.00 -7.65 -7.32
C LEU A 60 -0.06 -7.11 -6.24
N ALA A 61 0.84 -6.19 -6.59
CA ALA A 61 1.74 -5.57 -5.64
C ALA A 61 0.97 -4.77 -4.57
N ALA A 62 -0.03 -3.98 -4.96
CA ALA A 62 -0.86 -3.23 -4.01
C ALA A 62 -1.61 -4.14 -3.03
N LEU A 63 -2.15 -5.27 -3.51
CA LEU A 63 -2.81 -6.26 -2.64
C LEU A 63 -1.84 -6.91 -1.64
N LEU A 64 -0.59 -7.16 -2.05
CA LEU A 64 0.34 -8.01 -1.31
C LEU A 64 1.41 -7.25 -0.52
N HIS A 65 1.60 -5.95 -0.74
CA HIS A 65 2.76 -5.19 -0.23
C HIS A 65 2.93 -5.23 1.29
N ASP A 66 1.83 -5.36 2.02
CA ASP A 66 1.80 -5.29 3.48
C ASP A 66 1.49 -6.63 4.16
N MET A 67 1.41 -7.72 3.40
CA MET A 67 1.13 -9.05 3.95
C MET A 67 2.16 -9.49 5.01
N GLY A 68 3.41 -9.03 4.88
CA GLY A 68 4.48 -9.27 5.83
C GLY A 68 4.34 -8.56 7.17
N LEU A 69 3.34 -7.69 7.34
CA LEU A 69 2.99 -7.09 8.64
C LEU A 69 2.29 -8.11 9.55
N ILE A 70 1.59 -9.08 8.97
CA ILE A 70 0.80 -10.07 9.71
C ILE A 70 1.74 -11.00 10.49
N GLY A 71 1.59 -11.04 11.81
CA GLY A 71 2.31 -11.95 12.72
C GLY A 71 3.67 -11.47 13.22
N GLU A 72 4.41 -10.67 12.43
CA GLU A 72 5.79 -10.26 12.75
C GLU A 72 6.00 -8.74 12.84
N GLY A 73 4.97 -7.93 12.56
CA GLY A 73 5.05 -6.47 12.69
C GLY A 73 5.83 -5.76 11.56
N PRO A 74 6.21 -4.48 11.76
CA PRO A 74 6.72 -3.62 10.69
C PRO A 74 8.18 -3.89 10.30
N ASP A 75 9.01 -4.41 11.19
CA ASP A 75 10.44 -4.54 10.92
C ASP A 75 10.69 -5.65 9.90
N GLY A 76 11.17 -5.27 8.70
CA GLY A 76 11.42 -6.20 7.59
C GLY A 76 10.17 -6.68 6.85
N HIS A 77 9.01 -6.03 7.03
CA HIS A 77 7.74 -6.49 6.46
C HIS A 77 7.77 -6.53 4.93
N GLU A 78 8.39 -5.57 4.24
CA GLU A 78 8.51 -5.56 2.78
C GLU A 78 9.17 -6.85 2.25
N LYS A 79 10.27 -7.29 2.89
CA LYS A 79 10.96 -8.53 2.52
C LYS A 79 10.07 -9.75 2.74
N ARG A 80 9.36 -9.83 3.87
CA ARG A 80 8.39 -10.90 4.11
C ARG A 80 7.23 -10.87 3.11
N SER A 81 6.69 -9.70 2.82
CA SER A 81 5.66 -9.49 1.80
C SER A 81 6.10 -9.99 0.44
N THR A 82 7.37 -9.80 0.04
CA THR A 82 7.86 -10.38 -1.22
C THR A 82 7.90 -11.90 -1.23
N GLN A 83 8.23 -12.53 -0.10
CA GLN A 83 8.25 -14.00 0.02
C GLN A 83 6.83 -14.56 -0.04
N ILE A 84 5.89 -13.92 0.65
CA ILE A 84 4.48 -14.27 0.62
C ILE A 84 3.91 -14.07 -0.79
N ALA A 85 4.19 -12.93 -1.42
CA ALA A 85 3.74 -12.62 -2.76
C ALA A 85 4.24 -13.65 -3.77
N GLU A 86 5.52 -14.03 -3.70
CA GLU A 86 6.08 -15.07 -4.55
C GLU A 86 5.34 -16.40 -4.41
N ALA A 87 5.12 -16.87 -3.18
CA ALA A 87 4.43 -18.13 -2.92
C ALA A 87 2.99 -18.11 -3.46
N VAL A 88 2.22 -17.06 -3.13
CA VAL A 88 0.82 -16.91 -3.55
C VAL A 88 0.70 -16.83 -5.07
N LEU A 89 1.56 -16.06 -5.73
CA LEU A 89 1.52 -15.88 -7.18
C LEU A 89 1.94 -17.14 -7.94
N ARG A 90 2.97 -17.86 -7.46
CA ARG A 90 3.35 -19.17 -8.00
C ARG A 90 2.20 -20.18 -7.89
N GLU A 91 1.55 -20.25 -6.74
CA GLU A 91 0.40 -21.14 -6.50
C GLU A 91 -0.78 -20.81 -7.44
N LYS A 92 -1.04 -19.51 -7.68
CA LYS A 92 -2.07 -19.04 -8.61
C LYS A 92 -1.64 -19.10 -10.10
N GLY A 93 -0.45 -19.61 -10.40
CA GLY A 93 0.02 -19.86 -11.75
C GLY A 93 0.35 -18.60 -12.56
N PHE A 94 0.84 -17.54 -11.89
CA PHE A 94 1.45 -16.39 -12.57
C PHE A 94 2.87 -16.74 -13.04
N ASP A 95 3.29 -16.14 -14.15
CA ASP A 95 4.64 -16.34 -14.69
C ASP A 95 5.73 -15.63 -13.85
N GLU A 96 6.98 -16.09 -14.00
CA GLU A 96 8.13 -15.54 -13.28
C GLU A 96 8.36 -14.06 -13.57
N GLN A 97 8.00 -13.58 -14.77
CA GLN A 97 8.15 -12.18 -15.13
C GLN A 97 7.21 -11.30 -14.29
N THR A 98 5.96 -11.70 -14.13
CA THR A 98 4.95 -11.04 -13.30
C THR A 98 5.36 -11.09 -11.84
N ILE A 99 5.79 -12.25 -11.35
CA ILE A 99 6.26 -12.42 -9.97
C ILE A 99 7.45 -11.50 -9.68
N SER A 100 8.45 -11.47 -10.56
CA SER A 100 9.62 -10.61 -10.41
C SER A 100 9.24 -9.13 -10.36
N ARG A 101 8.34 -8.68 -11.25
CA ARG A 101 7.84 -7.30 -11.23
C ARG A 101 7.14 -6.96 -9.93
N VAL A 102 6.24 -7.82 -9.46
CA VAL A 102 5.51 -7.62 -8.19
C VAL A 102 6.48 -7.49 -7.01
N LYS A 103 7.47 -8.38 -6.91
CA LYS A 103 8.48 -8.32 -5.85
C LYS A 103 9.29 -7.01 -5.89
N SER A 104 9.72 -6.57 -7.08
CA SER A 104 10.42 -5.29 -7.23
C SER A 104 9.55 -4.11 -6.80
N CYS A 105 8.24 -4.14 -7.09
CA CYS A 105 7.31 -3.11 -6.63
C CYS A 105 7.26 -3.05 -5.10
N ILE A 106 7.04 -4.20 -4.45
CA ILE A 106 6.91 -4.31 -2.99
C ILE A 106 8.19 -3.87 -2.26
N LEU A 107 9.37 -4.07 -2.86
CA LEU A 107 10.65 -3.56 -2.34
C LEU A 107 10.89 -2.07 -2.65
N HIS A 108 9.88 -1.37 -3.16
CA HIS A 108 9.97 0.03 -3.57
C HIS A 108 11.12 0.31 -4.54
N ASP A 109 11.35 -0.57 -5.52
CA ASP A 109 12.32 -0.34 -6.58
C ASP A 109 11.85 0.77 -7.53
N ARG A 110 12.26 2.00 -7.20
CA ARG A 110 11.96 3.22 -7.97
C ARG A 110 12.71 3.32 -9.29
N SER A 111 13.53 2.34 -9.67
CA SER A 111 14.05 2.29 -11.05
C SER A 111 12.96 1.90 -12.06
N THR A 112 11.88 1.26 -11.58
CA THR A 112 10.75 0.81 -12.41
C THR A 112 9.55 1.75 -12.30
N ILE A 113 8.72 1.82 -13.36
CA ILE A 113 7.50 2.63 -13.32
C ILE A 113 6.47 2.05 -12.36
N GLU A 114 6.36 0.72 -12.28
CA GLU A 114 5.45 0.03 -11.37
C GLU A 114 5.82 0.27 -9.89
N GLY A 115 7.11 0.24 -9.56
CA GLY A 115 7.60 0.55 -8.21
C GLY A 115 7.29 1.99 -7.81
N LYS A 116 7.49 2.97 -8.71
CA LYS A 116 7.06 4.36 -8.48
C LYS A 116 5.56 4.48 -8.29
N VAL A 117 4.76 3.75 -9.06
CA VAL A 117 3.30 3.73 -8.95
C VAL A 117 2.86 3.20 -7.59
N LEU A 118 3.38 2.06 -7.14
CA LEU A 118 3.02 1.50 -5.84
C LEU A 118 3.44 2.43 -4.70
N ASP A 119 4.68 2.94 -4.74
CA ASP A 119 5.22 3.81 -3.70
C ASP A 119 4.42 5.13 -3.59
N ALA A 120 4.02 5.71 -4.73
CA ALA A 120 3.14 6.86 -4.76
C ALA A 120 1.72 6.52 -4.28
N ALA A 121 1.17 5.36 -4.63
CA ALA A 121 -0.17 4.96 -4.22
C ALA A 121 -0.28 4.71 -2.71
N ASP A 122 0.71 4.02 -2.13
CA ASP A 122 0.86 3.84 -0.69
C ASP A 122 0.92 5.20 0.03
N ALA A 123 1.85 6.07 -0.39
CA ALA A 123 2.00 7.41 0.16
C ALA A 123 0.71 8.24 0.07
N LEU A 124 0.06 8.29 -1.09
CA LEU A 124 -1.17 9.04 -1.31
C LEU A 124 -2.34 8.55 -0.44
N SER A 125 -2.36 7.26 -0.07
CA SER A 125 -3.41 6.69 0.77
C SER A 125 -3.44 7.33 2.17
N HIS A 126 -2.28 7.77 2.68
CA HIS A 126 -2.16 8.40 4.01
C HIS A 126 -2.67 9.85 4.04
N PHE A 127 -2.78 10.51 2.89
CA PHE A 127 -3.36 11.86 2.81
C PHE A 127 -4.91 11.86 2.86
N ARG A 128 -5.53 10.69 3.02
CA ARG A 128 -6.99 10.54 3.16
C ARG A 128 -7.42 10.78 4.61
N PRO A 129 -8.59 11.40 4.87
CA PRO A 129 -9.07 11.65 6.23
C PRO A 129 -9.17 10.39 7.11
N GLN A 130 -9.50 9.25 6.51
CA GLN A 130 -9.62 7.96 7.21
C GLN A 130 -8.33 7.60 7.95
N PHE A 131 -7.16 7.80 7.32
CA PHE A 131 -5.87 7.56 7.94
C PHE A 131 -5.68 8.40 9.21
N LEU A 132 -6.09 9.68 9.19
CA LEU A 132 -6.00 10.56 10.36
C LEU A 132 -6.86 10.05 11.52
N PHE A 133 -8.09 9.62 11.26
CA PHE A 133 -8.97 9.09 12.30
C PHE A 133 -8.45 7.78 12.91
N TYR A 134 -7.96 6.87 12.08
CA TYR A 134 -7.35 5.63 12.59
C TYR A 134 -6.09 5.92 13.39
N ARG A 135 -5.22 6.81 12.90
CA ARG A 135 -4.01 7.14 13.64
C ARG A 135 -4.31 7.87 14.96
N ALA A 136 -5.36 8.70 15.01
CA ALA A 136 -5.83 9.31 16.25
C ALA A 136 -6.28 8.26 17.27
N LYS A 137 -7.05 7.25 16.84
CA LYS A 137 -7.49 6.13 17.68
C LYS A 137 -6.33 5.32 18.26
N LEU A 138 -5.22 5.19 17.52
CA LEU A 138 -4.05 4.41 17.93
C LEU A 138 -3.04 5.19 18.77
N SER A 139 -3.13 6.51 18.80
CA SER A 139 -2.17 7.36 19.51
C SER A 139 -2.58 7.52 20.99
N ARG A 140 -1.60 7.63 21.89
CA ARG A 140 -1.85 7.77 23.34
C ARG A 140 -2.14 9.20 23.76
N SER A 141 -1.81 10.17 22.92
CA SER A 141 -2.03 11.59 23.16
C SER A 141 -2.16 12.37 21.85
N TYR A 142 -2.69 13.59 21.94
CA TYR A 142 -2.75 14.52 20.81
C TYR A 142 -1.36 14.86 20.25
N GLU A 143 -0.37 15.09 21.13
CA GLU A 143 0.99 15.44 20.70
C GLU A 143 1.68 14.28 19.98
N GLU A 144 1.51 13.05 20.46
CA GLU A 144 2.02 11.86 19.78
C GLU A 144 1.36 11.69 18.40
N PHE A 145 0.04 11.84 18.34
CA PHE A 145 -0.73 11.78 17.10
C PHE A 145 -0.22 12.82 16.09
N LYS A 146 -0.18 14.09 16.50
CA LYS A 146 0.25 15.22 15.67
C LYS A 146 1.67 15.00 15.15
N LYS A 147 2.61 14.68 16.05
CA LYS A 147 4.00 14.42 15.68
C LYS A 147 4.11 13.30 14.64
N TYR A 148 3.49 12.14 14.91
CA TYR A 148 3.54 11.01 14.01
C TYR A 148 2.97 11.34 12.62
N VAL A 149 1.78 11.96 12.57
CA VAL A 149 1.12 12.29 11.30
C VAL A 149 1.96 13.26 10.49
N LEU A 150 2.48 14.33 11.10
CA LEU A 150 3.28 15.31 10.38
C LEU A 150 4.57 14.69 9.83
N GLU A 151 5.28 13.89 10.63
CA GLU A 151 6.50 13.22 10.17
C GLU A 151 6.22 12.17 9.08
N LYS A 152 5.13 11.39 9.22
CA LYS A 152 4.75 10.37 8.24
C LYS A 152 4.36 10.99 6.90
N LEU A 153 3.51 12.02 6.90
CA LEU A 153 3.07 12.69 5.69
C LEU A 153 4.20 13.47 5.00
N GLU A 154 5.13 14.04 5.77
CA GLU A 154 6.32 14.66 5.18
C GLU A 154 7.19 13.62 4.46
N ARG A 155 7.40 12.44 5.06
CA ARG A 155 8.14 11.36 4.40
C ARG A 155 7.39 10.89 3.15
N ASP A 156 6.09 10.67 3.24
CA ASP A 156 5.27 10.17 2.14
C ASP A 156 5.20 11.15 0.97
N GLU A 157 5.11 12.47 1.21
CA GLU A 157 5.19 13.49 0.16
C GLU A 157 6.51 13.39 -0.62
N ARG A 158 7.64 13.25 0.09
CA ARG A 158 8.98 13.14 -0.52
C ARG A 158 9.16 11.86 -1.35
N ARG A 159 8.44 10.79 -1.03
CA ARG A 159 8.46 9.50 -1.77
C ARG A 159 7.80 9.60 -3.15
N ILE A 160 6.78 10.46 -3.30
CA ILE A 160 6.01 10.56 -4.55
C ILE A 160 6.87 11.20 -5.65
N GLU A 161 7.28 10.43 -6.66
CA GLU A 161 8.12 10.94 -7.77
C GLU A 161 7.33 11.54 -8.94
N PHE A 162 6.00 11.41 -8.94
CA PHE A 162 5.14 12.00 -9.97
C PHE A 162 4.82 13.46 -9.60
N PRO A 163 5.26 14.47 -10.38
CA PRO A 163 5.10 15.87 -10.00
C PRO A 163 3.66 16.31 -9.74
N GLU A 164 2.72 15.83 -10.56
CA GLU A 164 1.30 16.15 -10.39
C GLU A 164 0.71 15.54 -9.11
N GLU A 165 1.07 14.30 -8.80
CA GLU A 165 0.59 13.64 -7.58
C GLU A 165 1.26 14.22 -6.33
N ARG A 166 2.54 14.60 -6.43
CA ARG A 166 3.25 15.29 -5.34
C ARG A 166 2.60 16.64 -5.05
N LYS A 167 2.28 17.43 -6.07
CA LYS A 167 1.57 18.71 -5.90
C LYS A 167 0.21 18.53 -5.22
N TYR A 168 -0.52 17.45 -5.55
CA TYR A 168 -1.74 17.10 -4.84
C TYR A 168 -1.48 16.77 -3.36
N ALA A 169 -0.46 15.95 -3.08
CA ALA A 169 -0.05 15.61 -1.71
C ALA A 169 0.38 16.83 -0.91
N GLU A 170 1.19 17.73 -1.47
CA GLU A 170 1.61 19.00 -0.88
C GLU A 170 0.41 19.87 -0.49
N SER A 171 -0.58 20.00 -1.38
CA SER A 171 -1.81 20.74 -1.11
C SER A 171 -2.58 20.14 0.07
N ARG A 172 -2.74 18.80 0.08
CA ARG A 172 -3.37 18.08 1.19
C ARG A 172 -2.59 18.22 2.49
N PHE A 173 -1.26 18.12 2.44
CA PHE A 173 -0.42 18.25 3.62
C PHE A 173 -0.56 19.63 4.25
N GLY A 174 -0.58 20.69 3.41
CA GLY A 174 -0.81 22.05 3.86
C GLY A 174 -2.15 22.24 4.57
N MET A 175 -3.22 21.56 4.14
CA MET A 175 -4.50 21.56 4.84
C MET A 175 -4.42 20.84 6.19
N ILE A 176 -3.77 19.66 6.22
CA ILE A 176 -3.62 18.87 7.44
C ILE A 176 -2.77 19.60 8.48
N LYS A 177 -1.69 20.28 8.07
CA LYS A 177 -0.87 21.14 8.94
C LYS A 177 -1.65 22.28 9.58
N LYS A 178 -2.67 22.82 8.91
CA LYS A 178 -3.53 23.88 9.46
C LYS A 178 -4.60 23.33 10.41
N LEU A 179 -4.97 22.06 10.23
CA LEU A 179 -5.96 21.38 11.06
C LEU A 179 -5.38 20.91 12.40
N LEU A 180 -4.09 20.54 12.42
CA LEU A 180 -3.37 20.01 13.58
C LEU A 180 -2.56 21.07 14.33
#